data_AF-A0A142Y8Z3-F1
#
_entry.id   AF-A0A142Y8Z3-F1
#
_cell.length_a   1.000
_cell.length_b   1.000
_cell.length_c   1.000
_cell.angle_alpha   90.00
_cell.angle_beta   90.00
_cell.angle_gamma   90.00
#
_symmetry.space_group_name_H-M   'P 1'
#
loop_
_entity.id
_entity.type
_entity.pdbx_description
1 polymer ?
#
loop_
_entity_poly.entity_id
_entity_poly.type
_entity_poly.pdbx_seq_one_letter_code
_entity_poly.pdbx_strand_id
1 'polypeptide(L)'
;MRQQIIETPWGPSQSQHEHAPGIVFHSTAGHGGYHLSQERYSEFCSIPQFAKFPQWLEEDCHAVLVYLRWPELATDEQLKSAVSMARTGATWKSDKWKSIEAWLREPSQSKILSRVIGHTKSVADLWRRGSMWTSKTPGLWEVLFHRGGDTQTVLMQYPTQKYYTHEEIAAARQEPAMNPA
;
A
#
# COMPACT_ATOMS: atom_id res chain seq x y z
N MET A 1 7.82 24.32 22.96
CA MET A 1 8.84 23.80 22.03
C MET A 1 8.29 23.93 20.62
N ARG A 2 9.01 24.58 19.70
CA ARG A 2 8.62 24.52 18.28
C ARG A 2 8.93 23.11 17.78
N GLN A 3 7.93 22.41 17.28
CA GLN A 3 8.12 21.13 16.61
C GLN A 3 9.07 21.40 15.43
N GLN A 4 10.19 20.68 15.37
CA GLN A 4 11.11 20.80 14.24
C GLN A 4 10.39 20.22 13.02
N ILE A 5 10.15 21.08 12.03
CA ILE A 5 9.56 20.66 10.76
C ILE A 5 10.60 19.80 10.04
N ILE A 6 10.22 18.58 9.68
CA ILE A 6 11.07 17.68 8.90
C ILE A 6 10.77 17.95 7.43
N GLU A 7 11.80 18.37 6.70
CA GLU A 7 11.72 18.52 5.25
C GLU A 7 11.85 17.15 4.58
N THR A 8 10.88 16.84 3.73
CA THR A 8 10.88 15.63 2.89
C THR A 8 11.03 16.03 1.42
N PRO A 9 11.32 15.09 0.51
CA PRO A 9 11.30 15.37 -0.93
C PRO A 9 9.95 15.88 -1.47
N TRP A 10 8.87 15.71 -0.71
CA TRP A 10 7.50 16.12 -1.06
C TRP A 10 7.03 17.35 -0.28
N GLY A 11 7.96 18.03 0.40
CA GLY A 11 7.71 19.21 1.22
C GLY A 11 7.67 18.91 2.72
N PRO A 12 7.21 19.88 3.53
CA PRO A 12 7.17 19.75 4.99
C PRO A 12 6.28 18.59 5.45
N SER A 13 6.84 17.71 6.28
CA SER A 13 6.08 16.63 6.92
C SER A 13 4.99 17.21 7.83
N GLN A 14 3.74 16.80 7.58
CA GLN A 14 2.58 17.17 8.39
C GLN A 14 2.29 16.14 9.48
N SER A 15 2.59 14.87 9.19
CA SER A 15 2.57 13.81 10.18
C SER A 15 3.67 12.80 9.88
N GLN A 16 4.05 12.05 10.92
CA GLN A 16 4.99 10.95 10.81
C GLN A 16 4.56 9.79 11.70
N HIS A 17 4.92 8.58 11.28
CA HIS A 17 4.70 7.35 12.04
C HIS A 17 5.92 6.45 11.89
N GLU A 18 6.53 6.07 13.03
CA GLU A 18 7.60 5.09 13.03
C GLU A 18 7.00 3.69 12.83
N HIS A 19 7.27 3.11 11.65
CA HIS A 19 6.78 1.78 11.30
C HIS A 19 7.61 0.68 11.98
N ALA A 20 8.92 0.91 12.09
CA ALA A 20 9.86 0.11 12.86
C ALA A 20 11.09 0.98 13.19
N PRO A 21 11.96 0.58 14.13
CA PRO A 21 13.16 1.35 14.47
C PRO A 21 13.96 1.73 13.23
N GLY A 22 14.05 3.04 12.98
CA GLY A 22 14.78 3.63 11.85
C GLY A 22 14.08 3.54 10.49
N ILE A 23 12.78 3.22 10.45
CA ILE A 23 11.91 3.21 9.26
C ILE A 23 10.68 4.07 9.57
N VAL A 24 10.67 5.30 9.06
CA VAL A 24 9.65 6.30 9.41
C VAL A 24 8.84 6.67 8.18
N PHE A 25 7.52 6.55 8.26
CA PHE A 25 6.63 7.07 7.24
C PHE A 25 6.37 8.56 7.50
N HIS A 26 6.51 9.39 6.46
CA HIS A 26 6.12 10.79 6.48
C HIS A 26 4.95 11.02 5.53
N SER A 27 3.97 11.79 5.98
CA SER A 27 2.86 12.27 5.14
C SER A 27 2.91 13.79 5.01
N THR A 28 2.65 14.29 3.80
CA THR A 28 2.58 15.70 3.43
C THR A 28 1.24 15.98 2.75
N ALA A 29 0.98 17.24 2.40
CA ALA A 29 -0.25 17.62 1.72
C ALA A 29 -0.37 17.04 0.30
N GLY A 30 0.76 16.68 -0.33
CA GLY A 30 0.79 16.16 -1.69
C GLY A 30 1.00 14.66 -1.75
N HIS A 31 2.07 14.18 -1.12
CA HIS A 31 2.48 12.77 -1.12
C HIS A 31 2.96 12.32 0.26
N GLY A 32 3.46 11.11 0.34
CA GLY A 32 4.16 10.56 1.48
C GLY A 32 5.18 9.52 1.07
N GLY A 33 5.75 8.86 2.07
CA GLY A 33 6.65 7.75 1.85
C GLY A 33 7.52 7.46 3.06
N TYR A 34 8.33 6.40 2.93
CA TYR A 34 9.26 6.01 3.97
C TYR A 34 10.59 6.72 3.85
N HIS A 35 11.12 7.17 4.98
CA HIS A 35 12.53 7.48 5.16
C HIS A 35 13.21 6.35 5.92
N LEU A 36 14.32 5.87 5.38
CA LEU A 36 15.19 4.92 6.06
C LEU A 36 16.30 5.69 6.79
N SER A 37 16.53 5.40 8.06
CA SER A 37 17.76 5.83 8.75
C SER A 37 19.00 5.34 8.00
N GLN A 38 20.16 5.94 8.27
CA GLN A 38 21.40 5.53 7.59
C GLN A 38 21.70 4.03 7.77
N GLU A 39 21.50 3.50 8.97
CA GLU A 39 21.66 2.07 9.26
C GLU A 39 20.70 1.21 8.44
N ARG A 40 19.40 1.56 8.44
CA ARG A 40 18.39 0.83 7.66
C ARG A 40 18.62 0.93 6.17
N TYR A 41 19.11 2.06 5.68
CA TYR A 41 19.44 2.23 4.27
C TYR A 41 20.66 1.39 3.86
N SER A 42 21.69 1.33 4.70
CA SER A 42 22.83 0.43 4.48
C SER A 42 22.40 -1.04 4.47
N GLU A 43 21.52 -1.45 5.40
CA GLU A 43 20.93 -2.78 5.41
C GLU A 43 20.05 -3.04 4.16
N PHE A 44 19.27 -2.04 3.73
CA PHE A 44 18.44 -2.13 2.53
C PHE A 44 19.30 -2.36 1.28
N CYS A 45 20.41 -1.62 1.14
CA CYS A 45 21.35 -1.74 0.03
C CYS A 45 22.24 -2.99 0.08
N SER A 46 22.22 -3.78 1.15
CA SER A 46 22.98 -5.04 1.21
C SER A 46 22.48 -6.09 0.20
N ILE A 47 21.24 -5.93 -0.29
CA ILE A 47 20.70 -6.68 -1.42
C ILE A 47 20.90 -5.84 -2.69
N PRO A 48 21.70 -6.28 -3.68
CA PRO A 48 22.09 -5.46 -4.83
C PRO A 48 20.93 -4.87 -5.65
N GLN A 49 19.79 -5.56 -5.72
CA GLN A 49 18.61 -5.11 -6.46
C GLN A 49 17.95 -3.89 -5.79
N PHE A 50 18.07 -3.77 -4.46
CA PHE A 50 17.52 -2.67 -3.67
C PHE A 50 18.43 -1.44 -3.66
N ALA A 51 19.75 -1.62 -3.86
CA ALA A 51 20.72 -0.51 -3.94
C ALA A 51 20.46 0.49 -5.09
N LYS A 52 19.55 0.16 -6.02
CA LYS A 52 19.11 1.03 -7.12
C LYS A 52 18.02 2.04 -6.71
N PHE A 53 17.58 2.02 -5.46
CA PHE A 53 16.51 2.86 -4.94
C PHE A 53 17.05 3.82 -3.87
N PRO A 54 16.49 5.04 -3.78
CA PRO A 54 16.94 6.05 -2.82
C PRO A 54 16.51 5.72 -1.38
N GLN A 55 17.08 6.45 -0.43
CA GLN A 55 16.72 6.39 1.00
C GLN A 55 15.29 6.85 1.30
N TRP A 56 14.74 7.74 0.46
CA TRP A 56 13.35 8.19 0.49
C TRP A 56 12.49 7.40 -0.49
N LEU A 57 11.58 6.59 0.03
CA LEU A 57 10.75 5.66 -0.72
C LEU A 57 9.31 6.18 -0.79
N GLU A 58 8.99 6.86 -1.90
CA GLU A 58 7.68 7.45 -2.21
C GLU A 58 6.51 6.44 -2.14
N GLU A 59 5.36 6.86 -1.59
CA GLU A 59 4.22 6.01 -1.23
C GLU A 59 3.53 5.31 -2.40
N ASP A 60 3.39 5.97 -3.55
CA ASP A 60 2.71 5.44 -4.73
C ASP A 60 3.56 4.45 -5.52
N CYS A 61 4.86 4.38 -5.26
CA CYS A 61 5.75 3.46 -5.95
C CYS A 61 6.74 2.72 -5.07
N HIS A 62 7.67 3.42 -4.41
CA HIS A 62 8.85 2.79 -3.81
C HIS A 62 8.60 2.26 -2.39
N ALA A 63 7.59 2.77 -1.68
CA ALA A 63 7.30 2.40 -0.29
C ALA A 63 7.08 0.89 -0.12
N VAL A 64 6.55 0.21 -1.14
CA VAL A 64 6.38 -1.25 -1.14
C VAL A 64 7.69 -2.03 -0.95
N LEU A 65 8.83 -1.42 -1.26
CA LEU A 65 10.13 -2.05 -1.11
C LEU A 65 10.50 -2.27 0.36
N VAL A 66 9.96 -1.47 1.29
CA VAL A 66 10.10 -1.72 2.73
C VAL A 66 9.52 -3.09 3.07
N TYR A 67 8.32 -3.39 2.58
CA TYR A 67 7.66 -4.68 2.83
C TYR A 67 8.38 -5.84 2.16
N LEU A 68 8.99 -5.64 0.99
CA LEU A 68 9.78 -6.68 0.34
C LEU A 68 11.11 -6.92 1.05
N ARG A 69 11.76 -5.86 1.56
CA ARG A 69 13.05 -5.95 2.23
C ARG A 69 12.94 -6.55 3.62
N TRP A 70 11.88 -6.22 4.35
CA TRP A 70 11.59 -6.67 5.71
C TRP A 70 10.18 -7.28 5.77
N PRO A 71 9.96 -8.45 5.15
CA PRO A 71 8.64 -9.06 5.07
C PRO A 71 8.03 -9.33 6.43
N GLU A 72 8.82 -9.57 7.47
CA GLU A 72 8.39 -9.74 8.86
C GLU A 72 7.69 -8.52 9.46
N LEU A 73 7.93 -7.31 8.92
CA LEU A 73 7.26 -6.08 9.34
C LEU A 73 5.94 -5.83 8.60
N ALA A 74 5.68 -6.60 7.55
CA ALA A 74 4.53 -6.44 6.68
C ALA A 74 3.40 -7.41 7.06
N THR A 75 2.16 -6.94 6.95
CA THR A 75 0.99 -7.83 6.84
C THR A 75 1.02 -8.57 5.50
N ASP A 76 0.28 -9.69 5.40
CA ASP A 76 0.21 -10.41 4.13
C ASP A 76 -0.49 -9.59 3.03
N GLU A 77 -1.40 -8.69 3.40
CA GLU A 77 -2.02 -7.73 2.48
C GLU A 77 -0.99 -6.75 1.90
N GLN A 78 -0.12 -6.19 2.74
CA GLN A 78 0.95 -5.30 2.31
C GLN A 78 1.92 -6.04 1.38
N LEU A 79 2.30 -7.28 1.72
CA LEU A 79 3.13 -8.12 0.85
C LEU A 79 2.45 -8.42 -0.49
N LYS A 80 1.15 -8.73 -0.48
CA LYS A 80 0.40 -8.96 -1.72
C LYS A 80 0.45 -7.74 -2.62
N SER A 81 0.28 -6.56 -2.03
CA SER A 81 0.32 -5.27 -2.72
C SER A 81 1.73 -4.99 -3.26
N ALA A 82 2.76 -5.28 -2.46
CA ALA A 82 4.15 -5.07 -2.83
C ALA A 82 4.60 -5.95 -3.99
N VAL A 83 4.27 -7.25 -3.95
CA VAL A 83 4.56 -8.17 -5.06
C VAL A 83 3.78 -7.79 -6.32
N SER A 84 2.52 -7.34 -6.18
CA SER A 84 1.75 -6.81 -7.30
C SER A 84 2.42 -5.56 -7.91
N MET A 85 2.83 -4.59 -7.08
CA MET A 85 3.53 -3.39 -7.55
C MET A 85 4.86 -3.71 -8.22
N ALA A 86 5.66 -4.65 -7.67
CA ALA A 86 6.92 -5.06 -8.29
C ALA A 86 6.72 -5.68 -9.68
N ARG A 87 5.74 -6.58 -9.81
CA ARG A 87 5.41 -7.22 -11.09
C ARG A 87 4.87 -6.23 -12.11
N THR A 88 3.94 -5.36 -11.70
CA THR A 88 3.40 -4.31 -12.57
C THR A 88 4.46 -3.29 -12.93
N GLY A 89 5.31 -2.87 -11.98
CA GLY A 89 6.40 -1.94 -12.21
C GLY A 89 7.45 -2.49 -13.19
N ALA A 90 7.67 -3.80 -13.21
CA ALA A 90 8.58 -4.45 -14.16
C ALA A 90 8.08 -4.35 -15.61
N THR A 91 6.78 -4.18 -15.86
CA THR A 91 6.25 -4.09 -17.22
C THR A 91 6.35 -2.69 -17.82
N TRP A 92 6.30 -1.62 -17.02
CA TRP A 92 6.22 -0.24 -17.56
C TRP A 92 7.03 0.83 -16.84
N LYS A 93 7.59 0.60 -15.65
CA LYS A 93 8.27 1.67 -14.89
C LYS A 93 9.75 1.82 -15.24
N SER A 94 10.59 0.81 -14.99
CA SER A 94 12.05 0.91 -15.22
C SER A 94 12.78 -0.42 -15.01
N ASP A 95 14.05 -0.49 -15.43
CA ASP A 95 14.89 -1.69 -15.26
C ASP A 95 15.22 -2.03 -13.79
N LYS A 96 15.18 -1.05 -12.88
CA LYS A 96 15.30 -1.33 -11.43
C LYS A 96 14.11 -2.17 -10.92
N TRP A 97 12.90 -1.94 -11.44
CA TRP A 97 11.74 -2.76 -11.10
C TRP A 97 11.80 -4.17 -11.69
N LYS A 98 12.32 -4.31 -12.92
CA LYS A 98 12.62 -5.65 -13.48
C LYS A 98 13.62 -6.42 -12.62
N SER A 99 14.60 -5.72 -12.05
CA SER A 99 15.59 -6.32 -11.14
C SER A 99 14.94 -6.85 -9.86
N ILE A 100 14.02 -6.08 -9.26
CA ILE A 100 13.24 -6.52 -8.07
C ILE A 100 12.33 -7.71 -8.41
N GLU A 101 11.70 -7.69 -9.58
CA GLU A 101 10.84 -8.78 -10.03
C GLU A 101 11.62 -10.07 -10.24
N ALA A 102 12.82 -9.99 -10.85
CA ALA A 102 13.72 -11.13 -10.99
C ALA A 102 14.18 -11.66 -9.62
N TRP A 103 14.54 -10.77 -8.69
CA TRP A 103 14.90 -11.15 -7.32
C TRP A 103 13.75 -11.88 -6.59
N LEU A 104 12.51 -11.43 -6.77
CA LEU A 104 11.33 -12.10 -6.20
C LEU A 104 11.12 -13.53 -6.73
N ARG A 105 11.69 -13.88 -7.89
CA ARG A 105 11.59 -15.23 -8.47
C ARG A 105 12.66 -16.20 -7.94
N GLU A 106 13.65 -15.70 -7.21
CA GLU A 106 14.68 -16.55 -6.63
C GLU A 106 14.08 -17.52 -5.58
N PRO A 107 14.54 -18.77 -5.49
CA PRO A 107 14.03 -19.74 -4.52
C PRO A 107 14.11 -19.27 -3.06
N SER A 108 15.10 -18.43 -2.75
CA SER A 108 15.29 -17.78 -1.45
C SER A 108 14.08 -16.95 -1.01
N GLN A 109 13.29 -16.42 -1.96
CA GLN A 109 12.11 -15.58 -1.69
C GLN A 109 10.79 -16.34 -1.67
N SER A 110 10.84 -17.68 -1.69
CA SER A 110 9.65 -18.54 -1.65
C SER A 110 8.71 -18.24 -0.48
N LYS A 111 9.24 -17.90 0.72
CA LYS A 111 8.42 -17.53 1.88
C LYS A 111 7.52 -16.31 1.64
N ILE A 112 8.03 -15.29 0.96
CA ILE A 112 7.24 -14.09 0.59
C ILE A 112 6.08 -14.52 -0.31
N LEU A 113 6.38 -15.32 -1.34
CA LEU A 113 5.38 -15.78 -2.30
C LEU A 113 4.35 -16.71 -1.65
N SER A 114 4.74 -17.58 -0.72
CA SER A 114 3.82 -18.42 0.05
C SER A 114 2.82 -17.60 0.86
N ARG A 115 3.26 -16.55 1.55
CA ARG A 115 2.38 -15.62 2.28
C ARG A 115 1.40 -14.91 1.35
N VAL A 116 1.91 -14.43 0.21
CA VAL A 116 1.10 -13.80 -0.85
C VAL A 116 0.03 -14.75 -1.40
N ILE A 117 0.37 -16.03 -1.63
CA ILE A 117 -0.57 -17.06 -2.08
C ILE A 117 -1.61 -17.34 -1.01
N GLY A 118 -1.19 -17.48 0.25
CA GLY A 118 -2.07 -17.70 1.40
C GLY A 118 -3.10 -16.57 1.53
N HIS A 119 -2.66 -15.32 1.54
CA HIS A 119 -3.53 -14.14 1.58
C HIS A 119 -4.50 -14.11 0.41
N THR A 120 -4.00 -14.33 -0.82
CA THR A 120 -4.84 -14.34 -2.03
C THR A 120 -5.97 -15.36 -1.92
N LYS A 121 -5.70 -16.54 -1.35
CA LYS A 121 -6.73 -17.56 -1.10
C LYS A 121 -7.71 -17.13 -0.01
N SER A 122 -7.21 -16.56 1.09
CA SER A 122 -8.04 -16.17 2.24
C SER A 122 -9.07 -15.08 1.91
N VAL A 123 -8.79 -14.24 0.92
CA VAL A 123 -9.67 -13.13 0.51
C VAL A 123 -10.33 -13.37 -0.86
N ALA A 124 -10.26 -14.58 -1.41
CA ALA A 124 -10.71 -14.89 -2.77
C ALA A 124 -12.22 -14.60 -2.97
N ASP A 125 -13.03 -14.85 -1.94
CA ASP A 125 -14.48 -14.69 -1.97
C ASP A 125 -14.94 -13.29 -1.50
N LEU A 126 -14.01 -12.42 -1.12
CA LEU A 126 -14.29 -11.06 -0.63
C LEU A 126 -14.26 -10.03 -1.77
N TRP A 127 -15.01 -8.95 -1.59
CA TRP A 127 -14.95 -7.77 -2.44
C TRP A 127 -13.73 -6.94 -2.08
N ARG A 128 -12.81 -6.78 -3.04
CA ARG A 128 -11.66 -5.90 -2.91
C ARG A 128 -12.02 -4.48 -3.34
N ARG A 129 -11.76 -3.51 -2.46
CA ARG A 129 -11.82 -2.09 -2.74
C ARG A 129 -10.85 -1.72 -3.88
N GLY A 130 -11.38 -1.07 -4.91
CA GLY A 130 -10.66 -0.47 -6.03
C GLY A 130 -10.58 1.04 -5.88
N SER A 131 -10.77 1.75 -6.99
CA SER A 131 -10.81 3.21 -7.02
C SER A 131 -12.00 3.77 -6.23
N MET A 132 -11.85 4.98 -5.70
CA MET A 132 -12.89 5.71 -5.00
C MET A 132 -12.88 7.19 -5.41
N TRP A 133 -14.04 7.83 -5.35
CA TRP A 133 -14.18 9.24 -5.70
C TRP A 133 -15.34 9.88 -4.94
N THR A 134 -15.32 11.21 -4.87
CA THR A 134 -16.33 12.00 -4.15
C THR A 134 -17.70 11.81 -4.79
N SER A 135 -18.71 11.56 -3.96
CA SER A 135 -20.10 11.49 -4.42
C SER A 135 -20.78 12.87 -4.38
N LYS A 136 -21.98 12.96 -4.95
CA LYS A 136 -22.82 14.17 -4.80
C LYS A 136 -23.43 14.31 -3.39
N THR A 137 -23.40 13.25 -2.59
CA THR A 137 -23.96 13.23 -1.24
C THR A 137 -22.84 13.49 -0.24
N PRO A 138 -22.89 14.59 0.54
CA PRO A 138 -21.87 14.89 1.53
C PRO A 138 -21.64 13.73 2.51
N GLY A 139 -20.38 13.42 2.79
CA GLY A 139 -19.98 12.32 3.67
C GLY A 139 -19.96 10.93 3.03
N LEU A 140 -20.47 10.77 1.81
CA LEU A 140 -20.45 9.49 1.08
C LEU A 140 -19.48 9.51 -0.10
N TRP A 141 -18.92 8.34 -0.37
CA TRP A 141 -17.96 8.05 -1.42
C TRP A 141 -18.53 7.02 -2.38
N GLU A 142 -18.29 7.21 -3.67
CA GLU A 142 -18.53 6.17 -4.67
C GLU A 142 -17.27 5.30 -4.76
N VAL A 143 -17.43 4.01 -4.52
CA VAL A 143 -16.32 3.07 -4.37
C VAL A 143 -16.53 1.91 -5.33
N LEU A 144 -15.58 1.70 -6.23
CA LEU A 144 -15.53 0.53 -7.11
C LEU A 144 -15.02 -0.68 -6.33
N PHE A 145 -15.77 -1.77 -6.33
CA PHE A 145 -15.39 -3.05 -5.76
C PHE A 145 -15.18 -4.09 -6.85
N HIS A 146 -14.23 -5.00 -6.61
CA HIS A 146 -13.90 -6.11 -7.51
C HIS A 146 -13.97 -7.43 -6.75
N ARG A 147 -14.54 -8.47 -7.37
CA ARG A 147 -14.49 -9.84 -6.86
C ARG A 147 -14.44 -10.81 -8.03
N GLY A 148 -13.33 -11.52 -8.20
CA GLY A 148 -13.11 -12.32 -9.41
C GLY A 148 -13.23 -11.47 -10.68
N GLY A 149 -14.14 -11.85 -11.58
CA GLY A 149 -14.47 -11.08 -12.79
C GLY A 149 -15.56 -10.01 -12.58
N ASP A 150 -16.20 -10.00 -11.41
CA ASP A 150 -17.31 -9.10 -11.12
C ASP A 150 -16.82 -7.74 -10.64
N THR A 151 -17.58 -6.70 -10.98
CA THR A 151 -17.35 -5.34 -10.46
C THR A 151 -18.67 -4.70 -10.06
N GLN A 152 -18.59 -3.78 -9.10
CA GLN A 152 -19.76 -3.05 -8.63
C GLN A 152 -19.35 -1.76 -7.95
N THR A 153 -20.10 -0.69 -8.19
CA THR A 153 -19.96 0.57 -7.44
C THR A 153 -20.93 0.58 -6.26
N VAL A 154 -20.43 0.99 -5.09
CA VAL A 154 -21.21 1.14 -3.86
C VAL A 154 -21.02 2.57 -3.33
N LEU A 155 -22.12 3.20 -2.94
CA LEU A 155 -22.10 4.47 -2.22
C LEU A 155 -21.99 4.15 -0.72
N MET A 156 -20.95 4.64 -0.04
CA MET A 156 -20.72 4.32 1.37
C MET A 156 -19.93 5.41 2.09
N GLN A 157 -19.91 5.37 3.42
CA GLN A 157 -18.97 6.17 4.21
C GLN A 157 -17.52 5.81 3.85
N TYR A 158 -16.57 6.68 4.22
CA TYR A 158 -15.17 6.51 3.82
C TYR A 158 -14.65 5.10 4.15
N PRO A 159 -14.30 4.30 3.13
CA PRO A 159 -13.94 2.89 3.32
C PRO A 159 -12.55 2.79 3.95
N THR A 160 -12.42 2.28 5.17
CA THR A 160 -11.12 2.14 5.85
C THR A 160 -10.43 0.81 5.56
N GLN A 161 -11.20 -0.26 5.30
CA GLN A 161 -10.68 -1.58 4.98
C GLN A 161 -10.55 -1.82 3.46
N LYS A 162 -9.73 -2.80 3.08
CA LYS A 162 -9.47 -3.17 1.68
C LYS A 162 -10.37 -4.28 1.16
N TYR A 163 -10.82 -5.16 2.03
CA TYR A 163 -11.67 -6.31 1.69
C TYR A 163 -12.97 -6.24 2.48
N TYR A 164 -14.07 -6.63 1.83
CA TYR A 164 -15.41 -6.62 2.41
C TYR A 164 -16.13 -7.93 2.06
N THR A 165 -16.90 -8.42 3.00
CA THR A 165 -17.86 -9.52 2.83
C THR A 165 -19.01 -9.10 1.93
N HIS A 166 -19.82 -10.06 1.49
CA HIS A 166 -21.00 -9.76 0.70
C HIS A 166 -22.04 -8.99 1.54
N GLU A 167 -22.15 -9.34 2.82
CA GLU A 167 -23.06 -8.76 3.79
C GLU A 167 -22.71 -7.30 4.07
N GLU A 168 -21.43 -6.97 4.26
CA GLU A 168 -20.98 -5.58 4.45
C GLU A 168 -21.29 -4.72 3.21
N ILE A 169 -21.06 -5.27 2.00
CA ILE A 169 -21.39 -4.59 0.75
C ILE A 169 -22.91 -4.42 0.59
N ALA A 170 -23.71 -5.39 1.00
CA ALA A 170 -25.16 -5.31 0.98
C ALA A 170 -25.70 -4.29 2.00
N ALA A 171 -25.12 -4.24 3.20
CA ALA A 171 -25.49 -3.29 4.24
C ALA A 171 -25.16 -1.84 3.82
N ALA A 172 -23.99 -1.62 3.23
CA ALA A 172 -23.58 -0.29 2.74
C ALA A 172 -24.53 0.27 1.67
N ARG A 173 -25.21 -0.60 0.91
CA ARG A 173 -26.25 -0.19 -0.07
C ARG A 173 -27.56 0.23 0.57
N GLN A 174 -27.83 -0.22 1.79
CA GLN A 174 -29.09 -0.01 2.47
C GLN A 174 -29.09 1.20 3.39
N GLU A 175 -27.93 1.78 3.73
CA GLU A 175 -27.87 3.07 4.40
C GLU A 175 -28.42 4.17 3.47
N PRO A 176 -29.65 4.67 3.70
CA PRO A 176 -30.09 5.87 3.01
C PRO A 176 -29.27 7.02 3.60
N ALA A 177 -29.10 8.09 2.83
CA ALA A 177 -28.59 9.36 3.34
C ALA A 177 -29.35 9.74 4.62
N MET A 178 -28.78 9.47 5.80
CA MET A 178 -29.24 10.09 7.04
C MET A 178 -28.88 11.57 6.92
N ASN A 179 -29.87 12.37 6.53
CA ASN A 179 -29.81 13.82 6.64
C ASN A 179 -29.40 14.19 8.07
N PRO A 180 -28.31 14.93 8.28
CA PRO A 180 -28.23 15.75 9.48
C PRO A 180 -29.28 16.87 9.35
N ALA A 181 -30.04 17.06 10.43
CA ALA A 181 -31.10 18.04 10.58
C ALA A 181 -30.62 19.48 10.37
#